data_AF-A0A4U2PQA1-F1
#
_entry.id   AF-A0A4U2PQA1-F1
#
_cell.length_a   1.000
_cell.length_b   1.000
_cell.length_c   1.000
_cell.angle_alpha   90.00
_cell.angle_beta   90.00
_cell.angle_gamma   90.00
#
_symmetry.space_group_name_H-M   'P 1'
#
loop_
_entity.id
_entity.type
_entity.pdbx_description
1 polymer ?
#
loop_
_entity_poly.entity_id
_entity_poly.type
_entity_poly.pdbx_seq_one_letter_code
_entity_poly.pdbx_strand_id
1 'polypeptide(L)' 'MVKSPLGIIFTAAALALAVSPEARKAARKLAVKGAGIVLELADQVKDGAGEQQSAEAVKNEEKNTEKVWLP' A
#
# COMPACT_ATOMS: atom_id res chain seq x y z
N MET A 1 9.51 -27.61 13.92
CA MET A 1 9.53 -26.75 12.71
C MET A 1 9.07 -25.35 13.12
N VAL A 2 9.99 -24.50 13.57
CA VAL A 2 9.76 -23.05 13.86
C VAL A 2 11.09 -22.37 13.53
N LYS A 3 11.28 -21.97 12.27
CA LYS A 3 12.60 -21.61 11.73
C LYS A 3 12.78 -20.10 11.50
N SER A 4 11.76 -19.29 11.80
CA SER A 4 11.84 -17.84 11.56
C SER A 4 11.91 -17.09 12.90
N PRO A 5 13.06 -16.47 13.24
CA PRO A 5 13.18 -15.63 14.43
C PRO A 5 12.20 -14.45 14.40
N LEU A 6 11.87 -13.95 13.21
CA LEU A 6 10.80 -12.95 13.02
C LEU A 6 9.44 -13.49 13.45
N GLY A 7 9.10 -14.72 13.07
CA GLY A 7 7.84 -15.35 13.46
C GLY A 7 7.68 -15.46 14.97
N ILE A 8 8.76 -15.74 15.70
CA ILE A 8 8.75 -15.78 17.17
C ILE A 8 8.51 -14.39 17.75
N ILE A 9 9.19 -13.36 17.24
CA ILE A 9 9.02 -11.98 17.70
C ILE A 9 7.58 -11.50 17.48
N PHE A 10 7.02 -11.74 16.29
CA PHE A 10 5.63 -11.36 15.99
C PHE A 10 4.62 -12.11 16.87
N THR A 11 4.86 -13.39 17.13
CA THR A 11 3.98 -14.18 18.01
C THR A 11 4.03 -13.66 19.45
N ALA A 12 5.23 -13.36 19.96
CA ALA A 12 5.42 -12.78 21.28
C ALA A 12 4.79 -11.38 21.38
N ALA A 13 4.96 -10.54 20.37
CA ALA A 13 4.34 -9.22 20.30
C ALA A 13 2.80 -9.32 20.24
N ALA A 14 2.26 -10.26 19.46
CA ALA A 14 0.81 -10.50 19.40
C ALA A 14 0.25 -10.96 20.74
N LEU A 15 0.95 -11.85 21.46
CA LEU A 15 0.60 -12.27 22.81
C LEU A 15 0.62 -11.10 23.78
N ALA A 16 1.69 -10.29 23.79
CA ALA A 16 1.81 -9.11 24.63
C ALA A 16 0.69 -8.08 24.36
N LEU A 17 0.36 -7.87 23.09
CA LEU A 17 -0.75 -7.01 22.67
C LEU A 17 -2.12 -7.58 23.05
N ALA A 18 -2.28 -8.91 23.03
CA ALA A 18 -3.51 -9.57 23.41
C ALA A 18 -3.78 -9.45 24.92
N VAL A 19 -2.74 -9.53 25.77
CA VAL A 19 -2.90 -9.50 27.24
C VAL A 19 -2.82 -8.10 27.84
N SER A 20 -2.27 -7.10 27.14
CA SER A 20 -2.14 -5.74 27.65
C SER A 20 -3.24 -4.80 27.15
N PRO A 21 -4.14 -4.32 28.02
CA PRO A 21 -5.20 -3.37 27.64
C PRO A 21 -4.63 -2.00 27.23
N GLU A 22 -3.52 -1.57 27.80
CA GLU A 22 -2.83 -0.33 27.41
C GLU A 22 -2.17 -0.46 26.03
N ALA A 23 -1.59 -1.62 25.72
CA ALA A 23 -1.02 -1.87 24.39
C ALA A 23 -2.09 -1.83 23.29
N ARG A 24 -3.31 -2.35 23.54
CA ARG A 24 -4.43 -2.24 22.60
C ARG A 24 -4.86 -0.80 22.37
N LYS A 25 -4.89 0.04 23.41
CA LYS A 25 -5.21 1.47 23.27
C LYS A 25 -4.16 2.18 22.40
N ALA A 26 -2.88 1.91 22.65
CA ALA A 26 -1.79 2.44 21.85
C ALA A 26 -1.85 1.94 20.40
N ALA A 27 -2.07 0.63 20.18
CA ALA A 27 -2.20 0.03 18.85
C ALA A 27 -3.39 0.60 18.08
N ARG A 28 -4.54 0.86 18.72
CA ARG A 28 -5.69 1.54 18.09
C ARG A 28 -5.37 2.96 17.68
N LYS A 29 -4.73 3.75 18.56
CA LYS A 29 -4.30 5.12 18.23
C LYS A 29 -3.30 5.12 17.08
N LEU A 30 -2.35 4.19 17.09
CA LEU A 30 -1.35 4.03 16.04
C LEU A 30 -1.98 3.55 14.72
N ALA A 31 -2.96 2.64 14.77
CA ALA A 31 -3.69 2.19 13.60
C ALA A 31 -4.48 3.32 12.94
N VAL A 32 -5.19 4.16 13.71
CA VAL A 32 -5.95 5.30 13.16
C VAL A 32 -5.01 6.38 12.61
N LYS A 33 -3.95 6.73 13.35
CA LYS A 33 -2.95 7.70 12.86
C LYS A 33 -2.19 7.19 11.64
N GLY A 34 -1.77 5.92 11.68
CA GLY A 34 -1.04 5.26 10.60
C GLY A 34 -1.88 5.12 9.35
N ALA A 35 -3.16 4.77 9.48
CA ALA A 35 -4.09 4.74 8.35
C ALA A 35 -4.20 6.12 7.68
N GLY A 36 -4.23 7.21 8.44
CA GLY A 36 -4.21 8.57 7.89
C GLY A 36 -2.94 8.86 7.08
N ILE A 37 -1.77 8.47 7.59
CA ILE A 37 -0.49 8.65 6.88
C ILE A 37 -0.45 7.82 5.59
N VAL A 38 -0.92 6.57 5.63
CA VAL A 38 -0.98 5.70 4.45
C VAL A 38 -1.94 6.26 3.40
N LEU A 39 -3.08 6.81 3.83
CA LEU A 39 -4.05 7.41 2.93
C LEU A 39 -3.49 8.70 2.29
N GLU A 40 -2.84 9.55 3.06
CA GLU A 40 -2.17 10.77 2.57
C GLU A 40 -1.01 10.44 1.61
N LEU A 41 -0.29 9.35 1.85
CA LEU A 41 0.74 8.87 0.93
C LEU A 41 0.12 8.27 -0.35
N ALA A 42 -1.00 7.56 -0.21
CA ALA A 42 -1.74 7.02 -1.35
C ALA A 42 -2.33 8.13 -2.22
N ASP A 43 -2.85 9.20 -1.61
CA ASP A 43 -3.34 10.38 -2.33
C ASP A 43 -2.18 11.10 -3.05
N GLN A 44 -1.04 11.31 -2.41
CA GLN A 44 0.16 11.87 -3.07
C GLN A 44 0.64 11.03 -4.26
N VAL A 45 0.63 9.70 -4.12
CA VAL A 45 1.00 8.80 -5.23
C VAL A 45 -0.05 8.85 -6.33
N LYS A 46 -1.34 8.99 -6.01
CA LYS A 46 -2.42 9.07 -6.98
C LYS A 46 -2.42 10.40 -7.74
N ASP A 47 -2.10 11.50 -7.07
CA ASP A 47 -1.90 12.81 -7.71
C ASP A 47 -0.63 12.80 -8.58
N GLY A 48 0.44 12.12 -8.13
CA GLY A 48 1.64 11.90 -8.95
C GLY A 48 1.45 10.93 -10.12
N ALA A 49 0.58 9.93 -9.98
CA ALA A 49 0.29 8.92 -10.99
C ALA A 49 -0.83 9.34 -11.97
N GLY A 50 -1.69 10.29 -11.60
CA GLY A 50 -2.72 10.84 -12.49
C GLY A 50 -2.13 11.54 -13.71
N GLU A 51 -0.96 12.18 -13.53
CA GLU A 51 -0.18 12.78 -14.61
C GLU A 51 0.43 11.71 -15.54
N GLN A 52 0.76 10.53 -14.99
CA GLN A 52 1.33 9.42 -15.76
C GLN A 52 0.25 8.68 -16.55
N GLN A 53 -0.91 8.39 -15.93
CA GLN A 53 -2.01 7.65 -16.55
C GLN A 53 -2.56 8.34 -17.83
N SER A 54 -2.56 9.67 -17.86
CA SER A 54 -2.96 10.44 -19.05
C SER A 54 -1.94 10.33 -20.20
N ALA A 55 -0.65 10.15 -19.91
CA ALA A 55 0.38 9.96 -20.94
C ALA A 55 0.38 8.54 -21.54
N GLU A 56 -0.04 7.53 -20.77
CA GLU A 56 -0.08 6.12 -21.22
C GLU A 56 -1.35 5.78 -22.01
N ALA A 57 -2.45 6.49 -21.77
CA ALA A 57 -3.67 6.38 -22.56
C ALA A 57 -3.44 6.90 -23.99
N VAL A 58 -2.80 8.06 -24.15
CA VAL A 58 -2.49 8.65 -25.46
C VAL A 58 -1.50 7.78 -26.25
N LYS A 59 -0.51 7.16 -25.58
CA LYS A 59 0.47 6.28 -26.23
C LYS A 59 -0.11 4.95 -26.74
N ASN A 60 -1.22 4.48 -26.19
CA ASN A 60 -1.85 3.24 -26.63
C ASN A 60 -2.81 3.44 -27.82
N GLU A 61 -3.39 4.63 -27.98
CA GLU A 61 -4.18 4.95 -29.18
C GLU A 61 -3.31 5.13 -30.43
N GLU A 62 -2.15 5.82 -30.32
CA GLU A 62 -1.24 6.03 -31.46
C GLU A 62 -0.69 4.71 -32.04
N LYS A 63 -0.36 3.76 -31.15
CA LYS A 63 0.10 2.42 -31.56
C LYS A 63 -0.99 1.57 -32.19
N ASN A 64 -2.27 1.84 -31.91
CA ASN A 64 -3.39 1.12 -32.50
C ASN A 64 -3.74 1.67 -33.89
N THR A 65 -3.64 3.00 -34.08
CA THR A 65 -3.88 3.65 -35.38
C THR A 65 -2.79 3.37 -36.41
N GLU A 66 -1.52 3.24 -36.01
CA GLU A 66 -0.44 2.86 -36.94
C GLU A 66 -0.53 1.39 -37.39
N LYS A 67 -1.05 0.49 -36.54
CA LYS A 67 -1.18 -0.94 -36.86
C LYS A 67 -2.34 -1.26 -37.81
N VAL A 68 -3.32 -0.38 -37.90
CA VAL A 68 -4.50 -0.50 -38.77
C VAL A 68 -4.22 0.08 -40.18
N TRP A 69 -3.15 0.85 -40.35
CA TRP A 69 -2.87 1.60 -41.58
C TRP A 69 -1.65 1.10 -42.39
N LEU A 70 -1.25 -0.17 -42.21
CA LEU A 70 -0.28 -0.83 -43.09
C LEU A 70 -1.01 -1.89 -43.93
N PRO A 71 -1.11 -1.72 -45.27
CA PRO A 71 -1.76 -2.67 -46.17
C PRO A 71 -1.04 -4.01 -46.27
#